data_AF-A0A1G9Q8P9-F1
#
_entry.id   AF-A0A1G9Q8P9-F1
#
_cell.length_a   1.000
_cell.length_b   1.000
_cell.length_c   1.000
_cell.angle_alpha   90.00
_cell.angle_beta   90.00
_cell.angle_gamma   90.00
#
_symmetry.space_group_name_H-M   'P 1'
#
loop_
_entity.id
_entity.type
_entity.pdbx_description
1 polymer ?
#
loop_
_entity_poly.entity_id
_entity_poly.type
_entity_poly.pdbx_seq_one_letter_code
_entity_poly.pdbx_strand_id
1 'polypeptide(L)'
;MSRNTSDADRDDRTDQHPTNQRGPSGSATRTSRRKILATLGVIGGTALAGCAGSSPSDEGTMEPTMTETDEPTMAPTEEPTATPEPMGNPDVPILNYALTLEHLENAFYREGLNEFSDDELMGADSLSKFGETVRMDVPEYLRVAGEHEAAHVAAISDTIEQLGGTPVAEAEYDFGYGTPSEFLATAQALENTGVAAYAGAAPKVVNNDILAAAAGIHSVEARHAAFLNLVNDDAPFPNAVDEASSVQEVLDIAGGFITSEVDASAITRSDDMEVPTPDRKADDGTSDVDVLNYALTLEHLENAFYREGLETFSDDELMNASVLSDYDDALKMKVPGHLAMAGEHEAAHVSAIADTVEQLGGTPVEEAEYDFGYETASEFLGVAQALENTGVAAYKGAAPSVSADAVFSAAIGIHSVEARHASFLNELNVESPFPVAVDEPMTMAEVQDVAGQFIVEQ
;
A
#
# COMPACT_ATOMS: atom_id res chain seq x y z
N MET A 1 30.87 53.81 -57.79
CA MET A 1 30.89 54.07 -56.33
C MET A 1 30.53 52.72 -55.69
N SER A 2 31.44 51.79 -55.40
CA SER A 2 32.66 51.85 -54.55
C SER A 2 32.28 52.18 -53.10
N ARG A 3 32.55 51.38 -52.05
CA ARG A 3 33.44 50.19 -51.79
C ARG A 3 32.63 49.20 -50.89
N ASN A 4 32.81 47.88 -50.76
CA ASN A 4 33.91 46.88 -50.80
C ASN A 4 34.78 46.74 -49.52
N THR A 5 35.29 45.50 -49.33
CA THR A 5 36.16 44.89 -48.27
C THR A 5 35.43 44.51 -46.97
N SER A 6 35.62 43.31 -46.38
CA SER A 6 36.62 42.22 -46.56
C SER A 6 36.00 40.84 -46.15
N ASP A 7 36.57 39.64 -46.32
CA ASP A 7 37.85 39.13 -46.88
C ASP A 7 37.68 37.64 -47.35
N ALA A 8 38.49 37.10 -48.28
CA ALA A 8 39.66 36.20 -48.09
C ALA A 8 39.40 34.93 -47.22
N ASP A 9 39.20 33.70 -47.73
CA ASP A 9 39.80 32.84 -48.78
C ASP A 9 40.81 31.79 -48.19
N ARG A 10 40.95 30.67 -48.90
CA ARG A 10 41.40 29.32 -48.48
C ARG A 10 42.87 29.20 -48.06
N ASP A 11 43.22 28.12 -47.34
CA ASP A 11 44.15 27.12 -47.92
C ASP A 11 44.06 25.68 -47.32
N ASP A 12 44.71 24.75 -48.04
CA ASP A 12 44.82 23.29 -47.90
C ASP A 12 45.92 22.83 -46.89
N ARG A 13 45.71 21.71 -46.15
CA ARG A 13 46.60 20.50 -46.06
C ARG A 13 46.61 19.65 -44.78
N THR A 14 46.57 18.33 -45.02
CA THR A 14 47.25 17.18 -44.36
C THR A 14 47.55 17.14 -42.84
N ASP A 15 47.07 16.09 -42.15
CA ASP A 15 47.92 15.00 -41.60
C ASP A 15 47.01 13.82 -41.11
N GLN A 16 47.23 12.58 -41.57
CA GLN A 16 48.10 11.52 -41.00
C GLN A 16 47.65 10.93 -39.66
N HIS A 17 47.30 9.63 -39.72
CA HIS A 17 46.99 8.74 -38.59
C HIS A 17 48.17 8.64 -37.61
N PRO A 18 47.87 8.42 -36.32
CA PRO A 18 48.30 7.16 -35.74
C PRO A 18 47.19 6.41 -34.99
N THR A 19 47.48 5.15 -34.69
CA THR A 19 46.64 4.16 -34.00
C THR A 19 46.85 4.17 -32.49
N ASN A 20 45.79 3.99 -31.67
CA ASN A 20 45.79 2.85 -30.73
C ASN A 20 44.42 2.52 -30.08
N GLN A 21 44.17 1.21 -29.97
CA GLN A 21 43.43 0.47 -28.92
C GLN A 21 42.03 0.91 -28.47
N ARG A 22 41.03 0.11 -28.89
CA ARG A 22 39.80 -0.16 -28.13
C ARG A 22 40.12 -0.94 -26.86
N GLY A 23 39.56 -0.52 -25.73
CA GLY A 23 39.12 -1.42 -24.65
C GLY A 23 37.61 -1.66 -24.75
N PRO A 24 37.05 -2.79 -24.26
CA PRO A 24 35.61 -3.05 -24.31
C PRO A 24 34.90 -2.44 -23.09
N SER A 25 34.19 -1.33 -23.27
CA SER A 25 33.33 -0.75 -22.22
C SER A 25 31.90 -1.32 -22.28
N GLY A 26 31.48 -1.96 -21.19
CA GLY A 26 30.09 -2.06 -20.71
C GLY A 26 28.94 -2.08 -21.73
N SER A 27 28.75 -3.18 -22.47
CA SER A 27 27.49 -3.44 -23.20
C SER A 27 26.55 -4.43 -22.47
N ALA A 28 26.99 -5.00 -21.34
CA ALA A 28 26.32 -6.15 -20.73
C ALA A 28 25.27 -5.78 -19.65
N THR A 29 25.42 -4.65 -18.96
CA THR A 29 24.59 -4.27 -17.80
C THR A 29 23.21 -3.72 -18.18
N ARG A 30 23.12 -2.77 -19.13
CA ARG A 30 21.82 -2.18 -19.55
C ARG A 30 20.82 -3.22 -20.09
N THR A 31 21.30 -4.26 -20.78
CA THR A 31 20.45 -5.31 -21.36
C THR A 31 19.91 -6.29 -20.32
N SER A 32 20.54 -6.37 -19.13
CA SER A 32 20.04 -7.21 -18.04
C SER A 32 18.93 -6.52 -17.25
N ARG A 33 19.06 -5.21 -17.01
CA ARG A 33 18.08 -4.42 -16.23
C ARG A 33 16.74 -4.24 -16.93
N ARG A 34 16.72 -4.00 -18.25
CA ARG A 34 15.47 -4.00 -19.04
C ARG A 34 14.65 -5.30 -19.02
N LYS A 35 15.24 -6.42 -18.55
CA LYS A 35 14.47 -7.65 -18.35
C LYS A 35 13.67 -7.66 -17.04
N ILE A 36 14.07 -6.87 -16.05
CA ILE A 36 13.39 -6.81 -14.74
C ILE A 36 12.02 -6.14 -14.93
N LEU A 37 11.98 -4.97 -15.57
CA LEU A 37 10.75 -4.29 -16.01
C LEU A 37 9.82 -5.18 -16.86
N ALA A 38 10.37 -6.13 -17.62
CA ALA A 38 9.58 -7.07 -18.43
C ALA A 38 9.11 -8.34 -17.69
N THR A 39 9.41 -8.48 -16.39
CA THR A 39 9.10 -9.68 -15.58
C THR A 39 8.15 -9.39 -14.41
N LEU A 40 7.86 -8.12 -14.10
CA LEU A 40 6.92 -7.72 -13.04
C LEU A 40 5.42 -7.83 -13.44
N GLY A 41 5.12 -8.28 -14.66
CA GLY A 41 3.74 -8.44 -15.13
C GLY A 41 3.06 -9.72 -14.62
N VAL A 42 1.96 -9.54 -13.90
CA VAL A 42 0.93 -10.54 -13.53
C VAL A 42 1.39 -11.62 -12.54
N ILE A 43 1.26 -11.33 -11.24
CA ILE A 43 1.05 -12.37 -10.20
C ILE A 43 -0.45 -12.67 -10.17
N GLY A 44 -0.88 -13.68 -10.94
CA GLY A 44 -2.29 -14.04 -11.06
C GLY A 44 -2.68 -15.26 -10.22
N GLY A 45 -3.46 -15.02 -9.16
CA GLY A 45 -4.66 -15.81 -8.80
C GLY A 45 -4.53 -17.22 -8.20
N THR A 46 -5.17 -17.38 -7.03
CA THR A 46 -5.79 -18.60 -6.47
C THR A 46 -4.91 -19.73 -5.93
N ALA A 47 -4.91 -19.91 -4.59
CA ALA A 47 -5.84 -20.85 -3.93
C ALA A 47 -5.62 -20.94 -2.40
N LEU A 48 -6.61 -20.54 -1.59
CA LEU A 48 -6.63 -20.81 -0.14
C LEU A 48 -6.76 -22.32 0.12
N ALA A 49 -5.75 -22.91 0.76
CA ALA A 49 -5.68 -24.35 1.04
C ALA A 49 -5.80 -24.66 2.54
N GLY A 50 -7.04 -24.74 3.04
CA GLY A 50 -7.33 -25.12 4.42
C GLY A 50 -6.76 -26.51 4.78
N CYS A 51 -5.99 -26.58 5.87
CA CYS A 51 -5.36 -27.81 6.36
C CYS A 51 -5.97 -28.29 7.68
N ALA A 52 -6.92 -29.21 7.62
CA ALA A 52 -7.44 -29.90 8.80
C ALA A 52 -6.51 -31.06 9.22
N GLY A 53 -6.13 -31.11 10.50
CA GLY A 53 -5.29 -32.18 11.08
C GLY A 53 -5.82 -32.67 12.43
N SER A 54 -6.36 -33.88 12.49
CA SER A 54 -7.01 -34.42 13.68
C SER A 54 -6.22 -35.56 14.36
N SER A 55 -5.85 -35.35 15.63
CA SER A 55 -5.76 -36.39 16.69
C SER A 55 -4.71 -37.52 16.57
N PRO A 56 -4.30 -38.21 17.68
CA PRO A 56 -5.02 -38.36 18.95
C PRO A 56 -4.22 -38.17 20.26
N SER A 57 -4.99 -38.15 21.35
CA SER A 57 -4.62 -38.26 22.76
C SER A 57 -4.08 -39.64 23.17
N ASP A 58 -3.24 -39.68 24.21
CA ASP A 58 -3.03 -40.88 25.04
C ASP A 58 -2.91 -40.50 26.53
N GLU A 59 -3.48 -41.31 27.43
CA GLU A 59 -3.53 -41.05 28.88
C GLU A 59 -2.45 -41.82 29.65
N GLY A 60 -1.78 -41.17 30.61
CA GLY A 60 -0.77 -41.81 31.48
C GLY A 60 -0.90 -41.35 32.94
N THR A 61 -0.98 -42.31 33.87
CA THR A 61 -1.39 -42.09 35.27
C THR A 61 -0.24 -41.81 36.28
N MET A 62 -0.63 -41.40 37.50
CA MET A 62 0.21 -40.76 38.53
C MET A 62 1.11 -41.70 39.38
N GLU A 63 2.33 -41.23 39.72
CA GLU A 63 3.00 -41.24 41.05
C GLU A 63 3.32 -42.57 41.83
N PRO A 64 4.16 -42.57 42.92
CA PRO A 64 5.18 -41.61 43.41
C PRO A 64 6.50 -42.25 43.99
N THR A 65 7.40 -41.40 44.56
CA THR A 65 8.21 -41.63 45.82
C THR A 65 9.74 -41.95 45.76
N MET A 66 10.54 -40.92 46.12
CA MET A 66 11.78 -40.88 46.93
C MET A 66 13.08 -41.64 46.55
N THR A 67 14.22 -40.92 46.53
CA THR A 67 15.19 -40.87 47.67
C THR A 67 16.30 -39.82 47.46
N GLU A 68 16.75 -39.18 48.55
CA GLU A 68 17.80 -38.13 48.56
C GLU A 68 19.22 -38.70 48.47
N THR A 69 20.19 -37.87 48.05
CA THR A 69 21.59 -37.97 48.49
C THR A 69 22.23 -36.59 48.50
N ASP A 70 22.71 -36.13 49.66
CA ASP A 70 23.36 -34.82 49.84
C ASP A 70 24.74 -34.74 49.17
N GLU A 71 24.98 -33.65 48.42
CA GLU A 71 26.31 -33.16 48.01
C GLU A 71 26.47 -31.71 48.51
N PRO A 72 27.69 -31.28 48.92
CA PRO A 72 27.87 -30.04 49.68
C PRO A 72 27.72 -28.78 48.82
N THR A 73 26.91 -27.83 49.30
CA THR A 73 26.67 -26.54 48.66
C THR A 73 27.95 -25.72 48.51
N MET A 74 28.45 -25.58 47.29
CA MET A 74 29.34 -24.48 46.92
C MET A 74 28.47 -23.26 46.64
N ALA A 75 28.66 -22.18 47.39
CA ALA A 75 27.94 -20.93 47.14
C ALA A 75 28.31 -20.40 45.75
N PRO A 76 27.33 -20.08 44.87
CA PRO A 76 27.63 -19.38 43.64
C PRO A 76 28.17 -17.99 43.99
N THR A 77 29.32 -17.65 43.42
CA THR A 77 29.79 -16.27 43.41
C THR A 77 28.85 -15.51 42.48
N GLU A 78 28.07 -14.57 43.02
CA GLU A 78 27.32 -13.64 42.19
C GLU A 78 28.31 -12.76 41.42
N GLU A 79 28.54 -13.09 40.15
CA GLU A 79 29.05 -12.11 39.21
C GLU A 79 28.04 -10.96 39.13
N PRO A 80 28.49 -9.70 39.10
CA PRO A 80 27.56 -8.57 39.00
C PRO A 80 26.84 -8.69 37.64
N THR A 81 25.55 -9.02 37.68
CA THR A 81 24.69 -9.00 36.50
C THR A 81 24.89 -7.67 35.81
N ALA A 82 25.36 -7.71 34.56
CA ALA A 82 25.43 -6.51 33.75
C ALA A 82 24.05 -5.87 33.76
N THR A 83 23.97 -4.57 34.06
CA THR A 83 22.75 -3.82 33.79
C THR A 83 22.39 -4.07 32.33
N PRO A 84 21.18 -4.54 32.00
CA PRO A 84 20.79 -4.68 30.61
C PRO A 84 21.00 -3.32 29.96
N GLU A 85 21.78 -3.29 28.87
CA GLU A 85 21.71 -2.17 27.93
C GLU A 85 20.22 -1.98 27.61
N PRO A 86 19.69 -0.74 27.58
CA PRO A 86 18.30 -0.53 27.24
C PRO A 86 18.06 -1.15 25.85
N MET A 87 17.30 -2.24 25.80
CA MET A 87 16.96 -2.89 24.53
C MET A 87 16.29 -1.82 23.67
N GLY A 88 16.86 -1.55 22.50
CA GLY A 88 16.35 -0.54 21.58
C GLY A 88 14.88 -0.82 21.27
N ASN A 89 14.10 0.23 21.05
CA ASN A 89 12.67 0.07 20.82
C ASN A 89 12.43 -0.92 19.65
N PRO A 90 11.62 -1.98 19.84
CA PRO A 90 11.49 -3.06 18.87
C PRO A 90 10.85 -2.62 17.55
N ASP A 91 10.20 -1.46 17.50
CA ASP A 91 9.57 -0.91 16.29
C ASP A 91 10.55 -0.08 15.44
N VAL A 92 11.66 0.41 15.99
CA VAL A 92 12.65 1.22 15.25
C VAL A 92 13.19 0.49 14.00
N PRO A 93 13.53 -0.82 14.04
CA PRO A 93 13.94 -1.53 12.82
C PRO A 93 12.83 -1.68 11.77
N ILE A 94 11.55 -1.71 12.17
CA ILE A 94 10.42 -1.74 11.24
C ILE A 94 10.23 -0.36 10.60
N LEU A 95 10.29 0.70 11.39
CA LEU A 95 10.21 2.06 10.89
C LEU A 95 11.37 2.39 9.95
N ASN A 96 12.59 1.93 10.25
CA ASN A 96 13.72 2.07 9.34
C ASN A 96 13.54 1.23 8.05
N TYR A 97 12.90 0.07 8.13
CA TYR A 97 12.52 -0.70 6.94
C TYR A 97 11.52 0.09 6.07
N ALA A 98 10.45 0.63 6.65
CA ALA A 98 9.49 1.48 5.94
C ALA A 98 10.17 2.72 5.34
N LEU A 99 10.94 3.47 6.15
CA LEU A 99 11.71 4.64 5.73
C LEU A 99 12.71 4.36 4.59
N THR A 100 13.17 3.11 4.43
CA THR A 100 14.02 2.73 3.28
C THR A 100 13.24 2.74 1.96
N LEU A 101 11.94 2.43 2.01
CA LEU A 101 11.00 2.48 0.89
C LEU A 101 10.56 3.93 0.64
N GLU A 102 10.14 4.67 1.68
CA GLU A 102 9.80 6.09 1.55
C GLU A 102 10.93 6.92 0.91
N HIS A 103 12.20 6.63 1.26
CA HIS A 103 13.35 7.28 0.61
C HIS A 103 13.52 6.88 -0.87
N LEU A 104 13.19 5.64 -1.22
CA LEU A 104 13.20 5.13 -2.61
C LEU A 104 12.10 5.80 -3.44
N GLU A 105 10.87 5.86 -2.94
CA GLU A 105 9.71 6.46 -3.62
C GLU A 105 9.79 8.00 -3.69
N ASN A 106 10.18 8.67 -2.60
CA ASN A 106 10.48 10.12 -2.61
C ASN A 106 11.59 10.46 -3.62
N ALA A 107 12.70 9.71 -3.63
CA ALA A 107 13.76 9.91 -4.61
C ALA A 107 13.27 9.63 -6.05
N PHE A 108 12.46 8.60 -6.25
CA PHE A 108 11.89 8.22 -7.54
C PHE A 108 11.05 9.33 -8.15
N TYR A 109 10.04 9.85 -7.43
CA TYR A 109 9.21 10.95 -7.91
C TYR A 109 10.03 12.22 -8.13
N ARG A 110 10.88 12.56 -7.17
CA ARG A 110 11.74 13.74 -7.23
C ARG A 110 12.70 13.71 -8.42
N GLU A 111 13.25 12.55 -8.78
CA GLU A 111 14.09 12.42 -9.98
C GLU A 111 13.27 12.44 -11.26
N GLY A 112 12.15 11.69 -11.32
CA GLY A 112 11.33 11.58 -12.53
C GLY A 112 10.67 12.89 -12.95
N LEU A 113 10.16 13.66 -11.97
CA LEU A 113 9.59 15.00 -12.18
C LEU A 113 10.64 16.08 -12.49
N ASN A 114 11.93 15.79 -12.31
CA ASN A 114 13.03 16.65 -12.78
C ASN A 114 13.55 16.24 -14.17
N GLU A 115 13.39 14.99 -14.59
CA GLU A 115 13.82 14.48 -15.91
C GLU A 115 12.77 14.74 -17.00
N PHE A 116 11.48 14.55 -16.70
CA PHE A 116 10.38 14.71 -17.67
C PHE A 116 9.58 15.99 -17.43
N SER A 117 9.26 16.72 -18.51
CA SER A 117 8.33 17.84 -18.45
C SER A 117 6.86 17.40 -18.45
N ASP A 118 5.95 18.26 -17.97
CA ASP A 118 4.50 18.02 -18.00
C ASP A 118 4.02 17.60 -19.41
N ASP A 119 4.51 18.27 -20.47
CA ASP A 119 4.20 17.94 -21.89
C ASP A 119 4.64 16.52 -22.28
N GLU A 120 5.74 16.00 -21.70
CA GLU A 120 6.23 14.64 -21.95
C GLU A 120 5.44 13.61 -21.14
N LEU A 121 5.08 13.93 -19.89
CA LEU A 121 4.23 13.10 -19.04
C LEU A 121 2.82 12.95 -19.64
N MET A 122 2.15 14.06 -19.99
CA MET A 122 0.88 14.07 -20.74
C MET A 122 0.96 13.35 -22.09
N GLY A 123 2.16 13.33 -22.68
CA GLY A 123 2.48 12.70 -23.96
C GLY A 123 2.85 11.21 -23.89
N ALA A 124 2.82 10.58 -22.71
CA ALA A 124 3.23 9.19 -22.55
C ALA A 124 2.40 8.20 -23.41
N ASP A 125 3.06 7.17 -23.96
CA ASP A 125 2.40 6.14 -24.78
C ASP A 125 1.40 5.30 -23.96
N SER A 126 1.60 5.13 -22.65
CA SER A 126 0.64 4.47 -21.74
C SER A 126 -0.68 5.25 -21.67
N LEU A 127 -0.60 6.58 -21.55
CA LEU A 127 -1.76 7.47 -21.53
C LEU A 127 -2.48 7.60 -22.90
N SER A 128 -1.97 6.97 -23.96
CA SER A 128 -2.47 7.16 -25.33
C SER A 128 -3.95 6.81 -25.53
N LYS A 129 -4.55 6.03 -24.63
CA LYS A 129 -5.97 5.66 -24.62
C LYS A 129 -6.88 6.73 -24.00
N PHE A 130 -6.40 7.48 -23.02
CA PHE A 130 -7.18 8.47 -22.28
C PHE A 130 -7.33 9.79 -23.04
N GLY A 131 -8.33 10.58 -22.68
CA GLY A 131 -8.58 11.92 -23.21
C GLY A 131 -7.66 13.00 -22.67
N GLU A 132 -7.99 14.27 -22.94
CA GLU A 132 -7.21 15.43 -22.51
C GLU A 132 -7.26 15.63 -21.00
N THR A 133 -8.44 15.45 -20.37
CA THR A 133 -8.69 15.60 -18.92
C THR A 133 -7.73 14.77 -18.07
N VAL A 134 -7.86 13.43 -18.08
CA VAL A 134 -6.99 12.50 -17.32
C VAL A 134 -5.50 12.75 -17.59
N ARG A 135 -5.12 13.06 -18.85
CA ARG A 135 -3.72 13.37 -19.17
C ARG A 135 -3.24 14.62 -18.45
N MET A 136 -4.02 15.70 -18.47
CA MET A 136 -3.66 16.98 -17.86
C MET A 136 -3.50 16.90 -16.35
N ASP A 137 -4.21 15.98 -15.69
CA ASP A 137 -4.14 15.79 -14.24
C ASP A 137 -2.93 14.93 -13.81
N VAL A 138 -2.45 14.02 -14.66
CA VAL A 138 -1.30 13.13 -14.36
C VAL A 138 -0.04 13.86 -13.83
N PRO A 139 0.48 14.95 -14.45
CA PRO A 139 1.64 15.66 -13.91
C PRO A 139 1.42 16.30 -12.53
N GLU A 140 0.17 16.65 -12.18
CA GLU A 140 -0.18 17.18 -10.86
C GLU A 140 -0.24 16.04 -9.84
N TYR A 141 -0.98 14.97 -10.14
CA TYR A 141 -1.12 13.81 -9.26
C TYR A 141 0.22 13.11 -8.97
N LEU A 142 1.12 13.01 -9.95
CA LEU A 142 2.49 12.52 -9.72
C LEU A 142 3.31 13.42 -8.78
N ARG A 143 3.03 14.74 -8.77
CA ARG A 143 3.68 15.68 -7.84
C ARG A 143 3.08 15.59 -6.46
N VAL A 144 1.76 15.44 -6.35
CA VAL A 144 1.07 15.22 -5.07
C VAL A 144 1.57 13.93 -4.41
N ALA A 145 1.70 12.83 -5.15
CA ALA A 145 2.34 11.60 -4.65
C ALA A 145 3.78 11.88 -4.15
N GLY A 146 4.63 12.51 -4.96
CA GLY A 146 5.98 12.91 -4.52
C GLY A 146 6.03 13.86 -3.30
N GLU A 147 4.98 14.66 -3.07
CA GLU A 147 4.81 15.49 -1.86
C GLU A 147 4.35 14.64 -0.66
N HIS A 148 3.55 13.59 -0.88
CA HIS A 148 3.17 12.61 0.13
C HIS A 148 4.38 11.79 0.58
N GLU A 149 5.19 11.24 -0.33
CA GLU A 149 6.41 10.50 0.04
C GLU A 149 7.39 11.36 0.86
N ALA A 150 7.50 12.65 0.53
CA ALA A 150 8.28 13.59 1.31
C ALA A 150 7.72 13.82 2.73
N ALA A 151 6.41 13.76 2.90
CA ALA A 151 5.75 13.81 4.20
C ALA A 151 5.88 12.49 4.97
N HIS A 152 5.80 11.33 4.31
CA HIS A 152 6.03 10.02 4.92
C HIS A 152 7.47 9.89 5.47
N VAL A 153 8.48 10.22 4.64
CA VAL A 153 9.90 10.27 5.05
C VAL A 153 10.06 11.11 6.33
N ALA A 154 9.42 12.28 6.40
CA ALA A 154 9.50 13.16 7.55
C ALA A 154 8.80 12.54 8.79
N ALA A 155 7.56 12.06 8.64
CA ALA A 155 6.78 11.50 9.74
C ALA A 155 7.43 10.25 10.36
N ILE A 156 7.97 9.36 9.52
CA ILE A 156 8.66 8.14 9.99
C ILE A 156 10.00 8.50 10.64
N SER A 157 10.78 9.42 10.05
CA SER A 157 12.03 9.90 10.66
C SER A 157 11.80 10.52 12.04
N ASP A 158 10.84 11.44 12.15
CA ASP A 158 10.45 12.07 13.42
C ASP A 158 9.98 11.02 14.45
N THR A 159 9.27 9.98 14.01
CA THR A 159 8.84 8.87 14.88
C THR A 159 10.05 8.06 15.38
N ILE A 160 10.99 7.71 14.51
CA ILE A 160 12.21 6.98 14.89
C ILE A 160 13.03 7.76 15.92
N GLU A 161 13.21 9.07 15.71
CA GLU A 161 13.90 9.93 16.68
C GLU A 161 13.19 10.00 18.04
N GLN A 162 11.85 10.10 18.04
CA GLN A 162 11.04 10.09 19.27
C GLN A 162 11.16 8.79 20.06
N LEU A 163 11.33 7.65 19.39
CA LEU A 163 11.59 6.35 20.03
C LEU A 163 13.06 6.18 20.48
N GLY A 164 13.92 7.17 20.26
CA GLY A 164 15.35 7.13 20.57
C GLY A 164 16.18 6.31 19.58
N GLY A 165 15.62 6.00 18.39
CA GLY A 165 16.32 5.37 17.30
C GLY A 165 17.20 6.34 16.50
N THR A 166 17.75 5.85 15.40
CA THR A 166 18.43 6.67 14.40
C THR A 166 17.79 6.37 13.04
N PRO A 167 17.22 7.37 12.34
CA PRO A 167 16.68 7.19 11.00
C PRO A 167 17.75 6.71 10.03
N VAL A 168 17.39 5.75 9.17
CA VAL A 168 18.20 5.35 8.02
C VAL A 168 18.31 6.52 7.04
N ALA A 169 19.49 6.68 6.43
CA ALA A 169 19.73 7.72 5.45
C ALA A 169 19.28 7.29 4.04
N GLU A 170 18.86 8.26 3.23
CA GLU A 170 18.58 8.10 1.80
C GLU A 170 19.80 7.48 1.07
N ALA A 171 19.53 6.56 0.13
CA ALA A 171 20.55 5.88 -0.68
C ALA A 171 20.78 6.58 -2.03
N GLU A 172 21.77 6.11 -2.82
CA GLU A 172 21.89 6.48 -4.23
C GLU A 172 21.15 5.48 -5.12
N TYR A 173 20.28 5.92 -6.02
CA TYR A 173 19.39 5.05 -6.82
C TYR A 173 19.68 5.06 -8.34
N ASP A 174 19.24 4.02 -9.05
CA ASP A 174 19.26 3.91 -10.53
C ASP A 174 17.99 3.18 -11.00
N PHE A 175 16.93 3.96 -11.22
CA PHE A 175 15.60 3.48 -11.62
C PHE A 175 15.54 2.92 -13.05
N GLY A 176 16.51 3.27 -13.90
CA GLY A 176 16.69 2.66 -15.22
C GLY A 176 15.64 2.97 -16.30
N TYR A 177 14.62 3.78 -16.01
CA TYR A 177 13.68 4.30 -17.01
C TYR A 177 14.36 5.27 -17.99
N GLY A 178 13.79 5.44 -19.19
CA GLY A 178 14.25 6.44 -20.17
C GLY A 178 13.13 7.05 -21.00
N THR A 179 11.86 6.85 -20.59
CA THR A 179 10.65 7.39 -21.21
C THR A 179 9.58 7.62 -20.13
N PRO A 180 8.63 8.55 -20.35
CA PRO A 180 7.49 8.76 -19.45
C PRO A 180 6.68 7.48 -19.16
N SER A 181 6.49 6.60 -20.16
CA SER A 181 5.79 5.33 -19.96
C SER A 181 6.58 4.33 -19.11
N GLU A 182 7.92 4.30 -19.24
CA GLU A 182 8.78 3.49 -18.35
C GLU A 182 8.81 4.06 -16.92
N PHE A 183 8.69 5.38 -16.76
CA PHE A 183 8.53 6.03 -15.46
C PHE A 183 7.18 5.64 -14.82
N LEU A 184 6.05 5.85 -15.50
CA LEU A 184 4.72 5.46 -15.01
C LEU A 184 4.60 3.96 -14.65
N ALA A 185 5.23 3.07 -15.43
CA ALA A 185 5.27 1.64 -15.12
C ALA A 185 6.21 1.29 -13.96
N THR A 186 7.24 2.09 -13.71
CA THR A 186 8.10 1.93 -12.52
C THR A 186 7.39 2.43 -11.27
N ALA A 187 6.66 3.55 -11.37
CA ALA A 187 5.82 4.10 -10.31
C ALA A 187 4.79 3.06 -9.85
N GLN A 188 4.00 2.53 -10.80
CA GLN A 188 3.04 1.44 -10.55
C GLN A 188 3.68 0.24 -9.82
N ALA A 189 4.90 -0.15 -10.18
CA ALA A 189 5.59 -1.26 -9.53
C ALA A 189 6.09 -0.92 -8.11
N LEU A 190 6.46 0.33 -7.84
CA LEU A 190 6.86 0.81 -6.53
C LEU A 190 5.66 0.86 -5.58
N GLU A 191 4.61 1.64 -5.88
CA GLU A 191 3.43 1.76 -4.99
C GLU A 191 2.80 0.41 -4.63
N ASN A 192 2.63 -0.50 -5.61
CA ASN A 192 2.09 -1.83 -5.32
C ASN A 192 3.06 -2.70 -4.47
N THR A 193 4.36 -2.42 -4.50
CA THR A 193 5.34 -2.98 -3.57
C THR A 193 5.24 -2.31 -2.19
N GLY A 194 5.06 -0.99 -2.12
CA GLY A 194 4.80 -0.22 -0.90
C GLY A 194 3.61 -0.75 -0.11
N VAL A 195 2.44 -0.89 -0.77
CA VAL A 195 1.23 -1.53 -0.20
C VAL A 195 1.56 -2.89 0.40
N ALA A 196 2.12 -3.80 -0.39
CA ALA A 196 2.44 -5.15 0.08
C ALA A 196 3.50 -5.18 1.20
N ALA A 197 4.41 -4.20 1.23
CA ALA A 197 5.44 -4.03 2.24
C ALA A 197 4.86 -3.56 3.59
N TYR A 198 3.96 -2.59 3.56
CA TYR A 198 3.23 -2.09 4.72
C TYR A 198 2.32 -3.18 5.30
N ALA A 199 1.52 -3.85 4.47
CA ALA A 199 0.71 -4.99 4.89
C ALA A 199 1.56 -6.11 5.54
N GLY A 200 2.76 -6.38 5.00
CA GLY A 200 3.72 -7.34 5.56
C GLY A 200 4.48 -6.86 6.79
N ALA A 201 4.49 -5.57 7.10
CA ALA A 201 5.22 -4.97 8.22
C ALA A 201 4.31 -4.64 9.42
N ALA A 202 3.09 -4.15 9.19
CA ALA A 202 2.17 -3.75 10.25
C ALA A 202 1.89 -4.85 11.31
N PRO A 203 1.73 -6.15 10.97
CA PRO A 203 1.59 -7.22 11.95
C PRO A 203 2.81 -7.43 12.88
N LYS A 204 3.92 -6.73 12.67
CA LYS A 204 5.15 -6.83 13.48
C LYS A 204 5.40 -5.63 14.39
N VAL A 205 4.63 -4.55 14.23
CA VAL A 205 4.68 -3.34 15.06
C VAL A 205 4.02 -3.61 16.41
N VAL A 206 4.65 -3.16 17.49
CA VAL A 206 4.26 -3.40 18.89
C VAL A 206 3.48 -2.23 19.48
N ASN A 207 3.82 -0.99 19.13
CA ASN A 207 3.14 0.21 19.63
C ASN A 207 1.90 0.58 18.78
N ASN A 208 0.73 0.62 19.42
CA ASN A 208 -0.55 0.94 18.78
C ASN A 208 -0.63 2.37 18.23
N ASP A 209 0.05 3.34 18.86
CA ASP A 209 0.10 4.72 18.34
C ASP A 209 0.80 4.78 16.96
N ILE A 210 1.77 3.88 16.74
CA ILE A 210 2.49 3.75 15.46
C ILE A 210 1.61 3.02 14.44
N LEU A 211 0.88 1.98 14.84
CA LEU A 211 -0.04 1.25 13.96
C LEU A 211 -1.10 2.17 13.36
N ALA A 212 -1.68 3.07 14.15
CA ALA A 212 -2.65 4.05 13.66
C ALA A 212 -2.03 4.99 12.61
N ALA A 213 -0.80 5.46 12.80
CA ALA A 213 -0.11 6.28 11.80
C ALA A 213 0.22 5.49 10.53
N ALA A 214 0.83 4.30 10.68
CA ALA A 214 1.25 3.44 9.58
C ALA A 214 0.08 2.97 8.71
N ALA A 215 -1.09 2.70 9.30
CA ALA A 215 -2.30 2.37 8.53
C ALA A 215 -2.74 3.53 7.62
N GLY A 216 -2.59 4.78 8.06
CA GLY A 216 -2.97 5.95 7.25
C GLY A 216 -1.99 6.29 6.12
N ILE A 217 -0.74 5.83 6.22
CA ILE A 217 0.20 5.84 5.08
C ILE A 217 -0.18 4.70 4.12
N HIS A 218 -0.37 3.47 4.64
CA HIS A 218 -0.73 2.29 3.84
C HIS A 218 -1.96 2.48 2.93
N SER A 219 -2.99 3.21 3.37
CA SER A 219 -4.13 3.53 2.50
C SER A 219 -3.77 4.55 1.42
N VAL A 220 -2.88 5.50 1.68
CA VAL A 220 -2.38 6.47 0.69
C VAL A 220 -1.51 5.78 -0.37
N GLU A 221 -0.61 4.86 0.01
CA GLU A 221 0.10 3.96 -0.91
C GLU A 221 -0.88 3.24 -1.85
N ALA A 222 -1.97 2.72 -1.29
CA ALA A 222 -2.97 1.98 -2.04
C ALA A 222 -3.77 2.88 -3.00
N ARG A 223 -4.02 4.14 -2.63
CA ARG A 223 -4.60 5.15 -3.54
C ARG A 223 -3.65 5.51 -4.68
N HIS A 224 -2.36 5.75 -4.40
CA HIS A 224 -1.34 5.98 -5.43
C HIS A 224 -1.28 4.78 -6.40
N ALA A 225 -1.25 3.56 -5.86
CA ALA A 225 -1.23 2.32 -6.62
C ALA A 225 -2.48 2.15 -7.51
N ALA A 226 -3.68 2.50 -7.03
CA ALA A 226 -4.91 2.47 -7.83
C ALA A 226 -4.88 3.43 -9.01
N PHE A 227 -4.49 4.68 -8.77
CA PHE A 227 -4.32 5.69 -9.82
C PHE A 227 -3.29 5.23 -10.87
N LEU A 228 -2.12 4.75 -10.43
CA LEU A 228 -1.06 4.30 -11.32
C LEU A 228 -1.41 3.02 -12.09
N ASN A 229 -2.16 2.10 -11.49
CA ASN A 229 -2.76 0.98 -12.19
C ASN A 229 -3.71 1.47 -13.29
N LEU A 230 -4.63 2.39 -12.98
CA LEU A 230 -5.58 2.95 -13.94
C LEU A 230 -4.88 3.62 -15.13
N VAL A 231 -3.93 4.52 -14.89
CA VAL A 231 -3.28 5.29 -15.98
C VAL A 231 -2.26 4.48 -16.79
N ASN A 232 -1.81 3.32 -16.29
CA ASN A 232 -1.10 2.32 -17.08
C ASN A 232 -2.05 1.34 -17.82
N ASP A 233 -3.37 1.56 -17.74
CA ASP A 233 -4.46 0.77 -18.37
C ASP A 233 -4.72 -0.62 -17.76
N ASP A 234 -4.17 -0.90 -16.57
CA ASP A 234 -4.52 -2.07 -15.77
C ASP A 234 -5.80 -1.83 -14.93
N ALA A 235 -6.20 -2.82 -14.12
CA ALA A 235 -7.28 -2.68 -13.17
C ALA A 235 -6.81 -1.93 -11.91
N PRO A 236 -7.48 -0.85 -11.46
CA PRO A 236 -7.06 -0.05 -10.30
C PRO A 236 -6.91 -0.90 -9.02
N PHE A 237 -7.88 -1.78 -8.79
CA PHE A 237 -7.95 -2.75 -7.71
C PHE A 237 -8.08 -4.17 -8.31
N PRO A 238 -6.96 -4.89 -8.50
CA PRO A 238 -6.99 -6.18 -9.19
C PRO A 238 -7.41 -7.37 -8.31
N ASN A 239 -7.47 -7.19 -6.98
CA ASN A 239 -7.79 -8.22 -5.99
C ASN A 239 -8.83 -7.70 -4.99
N ALA A 240 -9.66 -8.60 -4.45
CA ALA A 240 -10.54 -8.32 -3.30
C ALA A 240 -9.80 -8.33 -1.96
N VAL A 241 -8.56 -8.82 -1.90
CA VAL A 241 -7.68 -8.68 -0.73
C VAL A 241 -6.27 -8.55 -1.28
N ASP A 242 -5.54 -7.50 -0.89
CA ASP A 242 -4.14 -7.38 -1.27
C ASP A 242 -3.25 -8.29 -0.41
N GLU A 243 -2.27 -8.91 -1.06
CA GLU A 243 -1.38 -9.90 -0.44
C GLU A 243 -0.14 -9.23 0.15
N ALA A 244 0.12 -9.51 1.43
CA ALA A 244 1.30 -9.03 2.13
C ALA A 244 2.59 -9.69 1.61
N SER A 245 3.62 -8.90 1.31
CA SER A 245 4.94 -9.40 0.92
C SER A 245 5.87 -9.56 2.13
N SER A 246 6.80 -10.52 2.07
CA SER A 246 7.82 -10.61 3.11
C SER A 246 8.87 -9.50 2.96
N VAL A 247 9.48 -9.10 4.09
CA VAL A 247 10.57 -8.11 4.13
C VAL A 247 11.71 -8.49 3.17
N GLN A 248 12.00 -9.78 2.98
CA GLN A 248 13.04 -10.21 2.05
C GLN A 248 12.64 -9.99 0.58
N GLU A 249 11.40 -10.30 0.21
CA GLU A 249 10.90 -10.11 -1.16
C GLU A 249 10.88 -8.62 -1.54
N VAL A 250 10.45 -7.76 -0.61
CA VAL A 250 10.47 -6.31 -0.78
C VAL A 250 11.90 -5.78 -0.89
N LEU A 251 12.82 -6.20 -0.02
CA LEU A 251 14.22 -5.79 -0.09
C LEU A 251 14.94 -6.32 -1.33
N ASP A 252 14.55 -7.48 -1.87
CA ASP A 252 15.06 -8.00 -3.15
C ASP A 252 14.58 -7.15 -4.34
N ILE A 253 13.36 -6.58 -4.28
CA ILE A 253 12.83 -5.63 -5.27
C ILE A 253 13.52 -4.26 -5.13
N ALA A 254 13.47 -3.64 -3.95
CA ALA A 254 14.07 -2.33 -3.67
C ALA A 254 15.59 -2.32 -3.91
N GLY A 255 16.28 -3.39 -3.51
CA GLY A 255 17.71 -3.59 -3.76
C GLY A 255 18.09 -3.70 -5.24
N GLY A 256 17.12 -3.86 -6.15
CA GLY A 256 17.31 -3.75 -7.59
C GLY A 256 17.64 -2.33 -8.07
N PHE A 257 17.20 -1.31 -7.33
CA PHE A 257 17.36 0.12 -7.64
C PHE A 257 18.52 0.78 -6.87
N ILE A 258 18.88 0.25 -5.69
CA ILE A 258 19.93 0.81 -4.84
C ILE A 258 21.33 0.59 -5.46
N THR A 259 22.15 1.65 -5.47
CA THR A 259 23.51 1.65 -6.03
C THR A 259 24.62 2.00 -5.03
N SER A 260 24.28 2.65 -3.92
CA SER A 260 25.18 2.86 -2.77
C SER A 260 25.23 1.64 -1.84
N GLU A 261 26.16 1.65 -0.87
CA GLU A 261 26.06 0.77 0.29
C GLU A 261 24.95 1.28 1.24
N VAL A 262 24.13 0.38 1.77
CA VAL A 262 23.07 0.68 2.77
C VAL A 262 23.34 -0.14 4.03
N ASP A 263 23.16 0.46 5.20
CA ASP A 263 23.39 -0.22 6.47
C ASP A 263 22.22 -1.15 6.82
N ALA A 264 22.33 -2.42 6.43
CA ALA A 264 21.36 -3.46 6.74
C ALA A 264 21.12 -3.66 8.25
N SER A 265 22.00 -3.18 9.13
CA SER A 265 21.78 -3.26 10.59
C SER A 265 20.74 -2.26 11.10
N ALA A 266 20.39 -1.23 10.33
CA ALA A 266 19.33 -0.28 10.68
C ALA A 266 17.92 -0.88 10.50
N ILE A 267 17.76 -1.82 9.56
CA ILE A 267 16.48 -2.42 9.13
C ILE A 267 16.27 -3.85 9.63
N THR A 268 17.26 -4.44 10.32
CA THR A 268 17.18 -5.78 10.88
C THR A 268 17.10 -5.74 12.40
N ARG A 269 16.18 -6.50 13.00
CA ARG A 269 16.19 -6.77 14.44
C ARG A 269 17.38 -7.68 14.75
N SER A 270 18.12 -7.40 15.83
CA SER A 270 19.20 -8.27 16.29
C SER A 270 18.64 -9.60 16.82
N ASP A 271 19.30 -10.72 16.51
CA ASP A 271 18.87 -12.08 16.93
C ASP A 271 18.66 -12.23 18.45
N ASP A 272 19.36 -11.43 19.27
CA ASP A 272 19.27 -11.42 20.74
C ASP A 272 18.14 -10.51 21.29
N MET A 273 17.34 -9.86 20.44
CA MET A 273 16.25 -8.95 20.86
C MET A 273 14.99 -9.75 21.20
N GLU A 274 14.58 -9.72 22.48
CA GLU A 274 13.26 -10.19 22.88
C GLU A 274 12.20 -9.20 22.36
N VAL A 275 11.46 -9.61 21.33
CA VAL A 275 10.35 -8.84 20.75
C VAL A 275 9.08 -9.15 21.54
N PRO A 276 8.44 -8.17 22.20
CA PRO A 276 7.13 -8.36 22.83
C PRO A 276 6.09 -8.76 21.76
N THR A 277 5.15 -9.63 22.13
CA THR A 277 3.93 -9.78 21.32
C THR A 277 3.21 -8.43 21.28
N PRO A 278 2.82 -7.93 20.09
CA PRO A 278 2.02 -6.72 19.97
C PRO A 278 0.74 -6.80 20.81
N ASP A 279 0.52 -5.81 21.68
CA ASP A 279 -0.69 -5.74 22.52
C ASP A 279 -1.71 -4.79 21.86
N ARG A 280 -2.27 -5.22 20.73
CA ARG A 280 -3.22 -4.45 19.90
C ARG A 280 -4.63 -4.37 20.47
N LYS A 281 -4.77 -4.50 21.78
CA LYS A 281 -6.07 -4.51 22.43
C LYS A 281 -6.39 -3.15 23.02
N ALA A 282 -7.55 -2.61 22.66
CA ALA A 282 -8.14 -1.46 23.34
C ALA A 282 -8.53 -1.83 24.79
N ASP A 283 -8.17 -0.98 25.76
CA ASP A 283 -8.51 -1.15 27.20
C ASP A 283 -9.96 -0.66 27.49
N ASP A 284 -10.90 -1.05 26.63
CA ASP A 284 -12.33 -0.72 26.70
C ASP A 284 -13.23 -1.95 26.86
N GLY A 285 -12.67 -3.15 26.62
CA GLY A 285 -13.36 -4.44 26.71
C GLY A 285 -13.82 -5.02 25.38
N THR A 286 -13.63 -4.31 24.26
CA THR A 286 -13.91 -4.79 22.90
C THR A 286 -13.15 -6.10 22.62
N SER A 287 -13.81 -7.04 21.97
CA SER A 287 -13.20 -8.29 21.48
C SER A 287 -13.06 -8.27 19.97
N ASP A 288 -12.17 -9.12 19.44
CA ASP A 288 -11.96 -9.23 17.98
C ASP A 288 -13.25 -9.61 17.25
N VAL A 289 -14.18 -10.34 17.89
CA VAL A 289 -15.52 -10.65 17.35
C VAL A 289 -16.41 -9.41 17.30
N ASP A 290 -16.29 -8.49 18.25
CA ASP A 290 -17.02 -7.21 18.21
C ASP A 290 -16.48 -6.31 17.09
N VAL A 291 -15.15 -6.27 16.91
CA VAL A 291 -14.52 -5.51 15.79
C VAL A 291 -14.89 -6.11 14.44
N LEU A 292 -14.87 -7.44 14.30
CA LEU A 292 -15.26 -8.12 13.07
C LEU A 292 -16.75 -7.92 12.74
N ASN A 293 -17.65 -7.96 13.72
CA ASN A 293 -19.07 -7.67 13.48
C ASN A 293 -19.32 -6.18 13.18
N TYR A 294 -18.51 -5.27 13.73
CA TYR A 294 -18.51 -3.88 13.33
C TYR A 294 -18.09 -3.72 11.85
N ALA A 295 -16.98 -4.33 11.43
CA ALA A 295 -16.55 -4.32 10.03
C ALA A 295 -17.62 -4.95 9.12
N LEU A 296 -18.12 -6.14 9.45
CA LEU A 296 -19.18 -6.84 8.70
C LEU A 296 -20.46 -6.02 8.52
N THR A 297 -20.77 -5.11 9.45
CA THR A 297 -21.91 -4.19 9.31
C THR A 297 -21.71 -3.19 8.17
N LEU A 298 -20.47 -2.77 7.93
CA LEU A 298 -20.08 -1.87 6.83
C LEU A 298 -20.00 -2.66 5.52
N GLU A 299 -19.36 -3.82 5.51
CA GLU A 299 -19.31 -4.70 4.32
C GLU A 299 -20.71 -5.06 3.81
N HIS A 300 -21.68 -5.29 4.72
CA HIS A 300 -23.07 -5.52 4.33
C HIS A 300 -23.74 -4.29 3.70
N LEU A 301 -23.41 -3.08 4.18
CA LEU A 301 -23.88 -1.82 3.63
C LEU A 301 -23.31 -1.59 2.22
N GLU A 302 -22.01 -1.79 2.03
CA GLU A 302 -21.30 -1.55 0.76
C GLU A 302 -21.63 -2.64 -0.29
N ASN A 303 -21.70 -3.92 0.10
CA ASN A 303 -22.21 -5.00 -0.75
C ASN A 303 -23.66 -4.74 -1.20
N ALA A 304 -24.57 -4.39 -0.28
CA ALA A 304 -25.94 -4.06 -0.63
C ALA A 304 -26.02 -2.84 -1.56
N PHE A 305 -25.23 -1.79 -1.28
CA PHE A 305 -25.13 -0.59 -2.08
C PHE A 305 -24.74 -0.88 -3.55
N TYR A 306 -23.63 -1.59 -3.78
CA TYR A 306 -23.23 -1.94 -5.15
C TYR A 306 -24.23 -2.84 -5.84
N ARG A 307 -24.73 -3.85 -5.13
CA ARG A 307 -25.71 -4.81 -5.65
C ARG A 307 -26.99 -4.12 -6.11
N GLU A 308 -27.55 -3.23 -5.29
CA GLU A 308 -28.76 -2.47 -5.64
C GLU A 308 -28.50 -1.39 -6.69
N GLY A 309 -27.36 -0.69 -6.65
CA GLY A 309 -26.98 0.32 -7.62
C GLY A 309 -26.79 -0.24 -9.02
N LEU A 310 -26.11 -1.38 -9.14
CA LEU A 310 -25.86 -2.09 -10.40
C LEU A 310 -27.12 -2.81 -10.94
N GLU A 311 -28.09 -3.15 -10.08
CA GLU A 311 -29.42 -3.57 -10.54
C GLU A 311 -30.30 -2.38 -10.99
N THR A 312 -30.06 -1.18 -10.45
CA THR A 312 -30.86 0.03 -10.71
C THR A 312 -30.44 0.76 -11.98
N PHE A 313 -29.13 0.97 -12.20
CA PHE A 313 -28.59 1.74 -13.32
C PHE A 313 -27.97 0.83 -14.37
N SER A 314 -28.30 1.07 -15.65
CA SER A 314 -27.63 0.39 -16.75
C SER A 314 -26.22 0.92 -17.01
N ASP A 315 -25.35 0.12 -17.64
CA ASP A 315 -24.03 0.55 -18.12
C ASP A 315 -24.09 1.89 -18.87
N ASP A 316 -25.09 2.08 -19.74
CA ASP A 316 -25.31 3.33 -20.50
C ASP A 316 -25.60 4.52 -19.58
N GLU A 317 -26.31 4.33 -18.46
CA GLU A 317 -26.59 5.39 -17.48
C GLU A 317 -25.37 5.72 -16.62
N LEU A 318 -24.61 4.69 -16.21
CA LEU A 318 -23.35 4.86 -15.46
C LEU A 318 -22.28 5.58 -16.31
N MET A 319 -22.08 5.14 -17.57
CA MET A 319 -21.15 5.78 -18.52
C MET A 319 -21.51 7.24 -18.85
N ASN A 320 -22.80 7.60 -18.76
CA ASN A 320 -23.31 8.94 -19.07
C ASN A 320 -23.76 9.72 -17.82
N ALA A 321 -23.30 9.32 -16.63
CA ALA A 321 -23.49 10.08 -15.41
C ALA A 321 -22.98 11.52 -15.60
N SER A 322 -23.74 12.50 -15.13
CA SER A 322 -23.44 13.93 -15.36
C SER A 322 -22.14 14.38 -14.71
N VAL A 323 -21.72 13.76 -13.61
CA VAL A 323 -20.42 14.02 -12.97
C VAL A 323 -19.26 13.66 -13.90
N LEU A 324 -19.43 12.66 -14.77
CA LEU A 324 -18.43 12.25 -15.74
C LEU A 324 -18.40 13.13 -17.00
N SER A 325 -19.09 14.27 -17.05
CA SER A 325 -19.28 15.00 -18.31
C SER A 325 -17.97 15.45 -18.98
N ASP A 326 -16.95 15.75 -18.20
CA ASP A 326 -15.63 16.22 -18.67
C ASP A 326 -14.65 15.07 -18.99
N TYR A 327 -14.96 13.81 -18.62
CA TYR A 327 -14.16 12.64 -18.98
C TYR A 327 -14.46 12.14 -20.40
N ASP A 328 -13.49 11.45 -21.01
CA ASP A 328 -13.62 10.88 -22.34
C ASP A 328 -14.21 9.45 -22.33
N ASP A 329 -14.54 8.94 -23.52
CA ASP A 329 -15.16 7.62 -23.70
C ASP A 329 -14.28 6.48 -23.14
N ALA A 330 -12.95 6.60 -23.12
CA ALA A 330 -12.07 5.51 -22.68
C ALA A 330 -12.13 5.27 -21.17
N LEU A 331 -12.21 6.34 -20.35
CA LEU A 331 -12.47 6.19 -18.91
C LEU A 331 -13.91 5.74 -18.68
N LYS A 332 -14.89 6.39 -19.34
CA LYS A 332 -16.32 6.07 -19.20
C LYS A 332 -16.61 4.59 -19.44
N MET A 333 -16.11 4.00 -20.53
CA MET A 333 -16.30 2.59 -20.87
C MET A 333 -15.74 1.60 -19.81
N LYS A 334 -14.84 2.05 -18.92
CA LYS A 334 -14.33 1.24 -17.79
C LYS A 334 -15.23 1.31 -16.55
N VAL A 335 -16.00 2.38 -16.36
CA VAL A 335 -16.75 2.66 -15.11
C VAL A 335 -17.68 1.51 -14.70
N PRO A 336 -18.59 0.98 -15.54
CA PRO A 336 -19.49 -0.11 -15.11
C PRO A 336 -18.73 -1.38 -14.70
N GLY A 337 -17.62 -1.69 -15.39
CA GLY A 337 -16.80 -2.86 -15.09
C GLY A 337 -16.02 -2.73 -13.77
N HIS A 338 -15.54 -1.53 -13.43
CA HIS A 338 -14.87 -1.30 -12.15
C HIS A 338 -15.85 -1.20 -10.97
N LEU A 339 -17.05 -0.66 -11.17
CA LEU A 339 -18.12 -0.70 -10.14
C LEU A 339 -18.59 -2.13 -9.87
N ALA A 340 -18.72 -2.96 -10.91
CA ALA A 340 -19.03 -4.39 -10.75
C ALA A 340 -17.92 -5.15 -10.02
N MET A 341 -16.66 -4.78 -10.27
CA MET A 341 -15.50 -5.36 -9.59
C MET A 341 -15.46 -5.00 -8.10
N ALA A 342 -15.73 -3.74 -7.72
CA ALA A 342 -15.89 -3.35 -6.31
C ALA A 342 -17.03 -4.15 -5.64
N GLY A 343 -18.22 -4.21 -6.26
CA GLY A 343 -19.32 -5.05 -5.74
C GLY A 343 -18.99 -6.55 -5.61
N GLU A 344 -18.09 -7.10 -6.45
CA GLU A 344 -17.56 -8.46 -6.29
C GLU A 344 -16.58 -8.57 -5.11
N HIS A 345 -15.84 -7.51 -4.79
CA HIS A 345 -14.94 -7.42 -3.64
C HIS A 345 -15.73 -7.35 -2.32
N GLU A 346 -16.73 -6.47 -2.20
CA GLU A 346 -17.54 -6.37 -0.97
C GLU A 346 -18.26 -7.68 -0.63
N ALA A 347 -18.73 -8.39 -1.66
CA ALA A 347 -19.31 -9.73 -1.50
C ALA A 347 -18.28 -10.77 -0.99
N ALA A 348 -17.01 -10.62 -1.36
CA ALA A 348 -15.92 -11.44 -0.83
C ALA A 348 -15.53 -11.02 0.60
N HIS A 349 -15.50 -9.73 0.92
CA HIS A 349 -15.24 -9.22 2.27
C HIS A 349 -16.29 -9.70 3.28
N VAL A 350 -17.59 -9.52 2.97
CA VAL A 350 -18.71 -10.07 3.77
C VAL A 350 -18.49 -11.55 4.06
N SER A 351 -18.16 -12.33 3.03
CA SER A 351 -17.94 -13.77 3.14
C SER A 351 -16.75 -14.09 4.06
N ALA A 352 -15.60 -13.43 3.86
CA ALA A 352 -14.38 -13.67 4.61
C ALA A 352 -14.50 -13.27 6.10
N ILE A 353 -15.18 -12.16 6.37
CA ILE A 353 -15.38 -11.67 7.74
C ILE A 353 -16.40 -12.53 8.48
N ALA A 354 -17.53 -12.88 7.86
CA ALA A 354 -18.52 -13.79 8.45
C ALA A 354 -17.91 -15.16 8.80
N ASP A 355 -17.17 -15.78 7.85
CA ASP A 355 -16.42 -17.02 8.09
C ASP A 355 -15.43 -16.88 9.26
N THR A 356 -14.79 -15.71 9.41
CA THR A 356 -13.84 -15.45 10.50
C THR A 356 -14.54 -15.30 11.85
N VAL A 357 -15.70 -14.62 11.90
CA VAL A 357 -16.53 -14.54 13.12
C VAL A 357 -16.98 -15.92 13.58
N GLU A 358 -17.44 -16.79 12.67
CA GLU A 358 -17.81 -18.17 13.02
C GLU A 358 -16.62 -18.99 13.52
N GLN A 359 -15.44 -18.84 12.90
CA GLN A 359 -14.21 -19.54 13.32
C GLN A 359 -13.75 -19.14 14.73
N LEU A 360 -13.97 -17.88 15.13
CA LEU A 360 -13.73 -17.40 16.49
C LEU A 360 -14.84 -17.78 17.49
N GLY A 361 -15.90 -18.44 17.03
CA GLY A 361 -17.05 -18.87 17.84
C GLY A 361 -18.06 -17.77 18.13
N GLY A 362 -18.02 -16.67 17.38
CA GLY A 362 -19.04 -15.62 17.39
C GLY A 362 -20.27 -16.00 16.57
N THR A 363 -21.21 -15.06 16.51
CA THR A 363 -22.32 -15.09 15.54
C THR A 363 -22.13 -13.88 14.62
N PRO A 364 -22.02 -14.07 13.30
CA PRO A 364 -22.02 -12.96 12.34
C PRO A 364 -23.25 -12.09 12.52
N VAL A 365 -23.10 -10.77 12.38
CA VAL A 365 -24.23 -9.86 12.20
C VAL A 365 -24.91 -10.17 10.85
N GLU A 366 -26.23 -10.03 10.81
CA GLU A 366 -27.02 -10.23 9.58
C GLU A 366 -27.10 -8.90 8.81
N GLU A 367 -27.32 -8.98 7.48
CA GLU A 367 -27.55 -7.82 6.62
C GLU A 367 -28.81 -7.04 7.07
N ALA A 368 -28.72 -5.71 7.13
CA ALA A 368 -29.85 -4.83 7.48
C ALA A 368 -30.67 -4.42 6.24
N GLU A 369 -31.82 -3.77 6.44
CA GLU A 369 -32.51 -3.07 5.33
C GLU A 369 -31.95 -1.64 5.19
N TYR A 370 -31.67 -1.22 3.94
CA TYR A 370 -31.03 0.06 3.62
C TYR A 370 -31.91 0.97 2.73
N ASP A 371 -31.68 2.29 2.82
CA ASP A 371 -32.18 3.32 1.89
C ASP A 371 -31.04 4.30 1.58
N PHE A 372 -30.47 4.19 0.38
CA PHE A 372 -29.34 4.99 -0.07
C PHE A 372 -29.71 6.35 -0.66
N GLY A 373 -31.01 6.62 -0.89
CA GLY A 373 -31.52 7.93 -1.31
C GLY A 373 -31.08 8.49 -2.67
N TYR A 374 -30.31 7.76 -3.50
CA TYR A 374 -29.92 8.22 -4.83
C TYR A 374 -31.09 8.12 -5.85
N GLU A 375 -31.24 9.11 -6.74
CA GLU A 375 -32.19 9.06 -7.86
C GLU A 375 -31.49 8.95 -9.23
N THR A 376 -30.18 9.23 -9.28
CA THR A 376 -29.39 9.30 -10.52
C THR A 376 -28.03 8.62 -10.39
N ALA A 377 -27.45 8.20 -11.52
CA ALA A 377 -26.11 7.60 -11.58
C ALA A 377 -25.00 8.50 -11.02
N SER A 378 -25.16 9.84 -11.07
CA SER A 378 -24.20 10.78 -10.44
C SER A 378 -24.34 10.80 -8.92
N GLU A 379 -25.55 10.71 -8.38
CA GLU A 379 -25.76 10.61 -6.93
C GLU A 379 -25.28 9.26 -6.41
N PHE A 380 -25.49 8.18 -7.16
CA PHE A 380 -24.90 6.87 -6.88
C PHE A 380 -23.36 6.96 -6.81
N LEU A 381 -22.68 7.52 -7.81
CA LEU A 381 -21.22 7.70 -7.78
C LEU A 381 -20.73 8.57 -6.59
N GLY A 382 -21.52 9.56 -6.17
CA GLY A 382 -21.20 10.38 -4.99
C GLY A 382 -21.43 9.67 -3.66
N VAL A 383 -22.48 8.83 -3.54
CA VAL A 383 -22.69 7.98 -2.35
C VAL A 383 -21.61 6.90 -2.27
N ALA A 384 -21.25 6.29 -3.40
CA ALA A 384 -20.15 5.34 -3.50
C ALA A 384 -18.85 5.95 -2.95
N GLN A 385 -18.48 7.14 -3.44
CA GLN A 385 -17.31 7.87 -2.96
C GLN A 385 -17.34 8.11 -1.45
N ALA A 386 -18.50 8.47 -0.90
CA ALA A 386 -18.65 8.71 0.53
C ALA A 386 -18.54 7.43 1.37
N LEU A 387 -19.03 6.30 0.87
CA LEU A 387 -18.92 4.99 1.53
C LEU A 387 -17.47 4.53 1.57
N GLU A 388 -16.78 4.37 0.44
CA GLU A 388 -15.38 3.86 0.42
C GLU A 388 -14.43 4.70 1.29
N ASN A 389 -14.53 6.04 1.25
CA ASN A 389 -13.70 6.89 2.11
C ASN A 389 -14.06 6.74 3.60
N THR A 390 -15.31 6.37 3.92
CA THR A 390 -15.72 6.00 5.28
C THR A 390 -15.19 4.61 5.65
N GLY A 391 -15.20 3.63 4.74
CA GLY A 391 -14.61 2.30 4.89
C GLY A 391 -13.11 2.38 5.25
N VAL A 392 -12.32 3.12 4.47
CA VAL A 392 -10.90 3.44 4.76
C VAL A 392 -10.74 3.98 6.18
N ALA A 393 -11.48 5.04 6.52
CA ALA A 393 -11.37 5.67 7.84
C ALA A 393 -11.82 4.75 8.99
N ALA A 394 -12.78 3.87 8.75
CA ALA A 394 -13.31 2.88 9.69
C ALA A 394 -12.30 1.76 9.97
N TYR A 395 -11.72 1.16 8.93
CA TYR A 395 -10.67 0.15 9.06
C TYR A 395 -9.45 0.72 9.79
N LYS A 396 -9.00 1.91 9.41
CA LYS A 396 -7.91 2.62 10.10
C LYS A 396 -8.24 2.86 11.58
N GLY A 397 -9.45 3.33 11.89
CA GLY A 397 -9.89 3.60 13.26
C GLY A 397 -10.06 2.36 14.14
N ALA A 398 -10.40 1.21 13.54
CA ALA A 398 -10.54 -0.07 14.22
C ALA A 398 -9.22 -0.84 14.39
N ALA A 399 -8.18 -0.56 13.60
CA ALA A 399 -6.90 -1.27 13.62
C ALA A 399 -6.23 -1.37 15.02
N PRO A 400 -6.26 -0.34 15.90
CA PRO A 400 -5.72 -0.42 17.28
C PRO A 400 -6.55 -1.27 18.26
N SER A 401 -7.63 -1.91 17.82
CA SER A 401 -8.55 -2.72 18.64
C SER A 401 -8.52 -4.22 18.29
N VAL A 402 -7.76 -4.63 17.26
CA VAL A 402 -7.72 -6.02 16.77
C VAL A 402 -6.55 -6.78 17.41
N SER A 403 -6.87 -7.65 18.37
CA SER A 403 -5.87 -8.38 19.17
C SER A 403 -5.20 -9.52 18.40
N ALA A 404 -5.96 -10.31 17.63
CA ALA A 404 -5.45 -11.46 16.91
C ALA A 404 -4.66 -11.08 15.63
N ASP A 405 -3.38 -11.45 15.57
CA ASP A 405 -2.50 -11.24 14.41
C ASP A 405 -3.12 -11.70 13.08
N ALA A 406 -3.84 -12.84 13.07
CA ALA A 406 -4.48 -13.38 11.87
C ALA A 406 -5.66 -12.52 11.39
N VAL A 407 -6.44 -11.94 12.31
CA VAL A 407 -7.54 -11.02 11.99
C VAL A 407 -6.97 -9.71 11.48
N PHE A 408 -5.96 -9.17 12.16
CA PHE A 408 -5.27 -7.94 11.75
C PHE A 408 -4.63 -8.08 10.35
N SER A 409 -4.01 -9.22 10.07
CA SER A 409 -3.36 -9.49 8.78
C SER A 409 -4.35 -9.68 7.62
N ALA A 410 -5.59 -10.09 7.89
CA ALA A 410 -6.65 -10.11 6.88
C ALA A 410 -7.24 -8.70 6.67
N ALA A 411 -7.55 -8.00 7.78
CA ALA A 411 -8.14 -6.66 7.75
C ALA A 411 -7.23 -5.63 7.06
N ILE A 412 -5.90 -5.73 7.20
CA ILE A 412 -4.98 -4.79 6.53
C ILE A 412 -5.00 -4.96 5.00
N GLY A 413 -5.23 -6.18 4.47
CA GLY A 413 -5.32 -6.44 3.04
C GLY A 413 -6.66 -6.03 2.41
N ILE A 414 -7.73 -5.99 3.21
CA ILE A 414 -9.02 -5.38 2.83
C ILE A 414 -8.88 -3.85 2.85
N HIS A 415 -8.29 -3.28 3.90
CA HIS A 415 -8.12 -1.84 4.05
C HIS A 415 -7.40 -1.13 2.87
N SER A 416 -6.44 -1.79 2.21
CA SER A 416 -5.85 -1.25 0.98
C SER A 416 -6.80 -1.34 -0.23
N VAL A 417 -7.67 -2.35 -0.30
CA VAL A 417 -8.69 -2.47 -1.36
C VAL A 417 -9.74 -1.35 -1.23
N GLU A 418 -10.25 -1.08 -0.03
CA GLU A 418 -11.09 0.11 0.27
C GLU A 418 -10.44 1.40 -0.25
N ALA A 419 -9.14 1.56 0.03
CA ALA A 419 -8.41 2.75 -0.38
C ALA A 419 -8.21 2.85 -1.91
N ARG A 420 -8.08 1.71 -2.60
CA ARG A 420 -8.06 1.67 -4.07
C ARG A 420 -9.43 1.99 -4.68
N HIS A 421 -10.52 1.50 -4.10
CA HIS A 421 -11.88 1.85 -4.50
C HIS A 421 -12.12 3.36 -4.31
N ALA A 422 -11.85 3.88 -3.11
CA ALA A 422 -11.94 5.29 -2.75
C ALA A 422 -11.12 6.17 -3.72
N SER A 423 -9.92 5.74 -4.10
CA SER A 423 -9.10 6.44 -5.10
C SER A 423 -9.76 6.55 -6.47
N PHE A 424 -10.37 5.46 -6.95
CA PHE A 424 -11.05 5.46 -8.25
C PHE A 424 -12.31 6.32 -8.22
N LEU A 425 -13.09 6.25 -7.14
CA LEU A 425 -14.32 7.03 -7.00
C LEU A 425 -14.07 8.51 -6.75
N ASN A 426 -12.99 8.89 -6.07
CA ASN A 426 -12.56 10.28 -5.97
C ASN A 426 -12.30 10.86 -7.36
N GLU A 427 -11.53 10.16 -8.20
CA GLU A 427 -11.31 10.55 -9.61
C GLU A 427 -12.64 10.67 -10.36
N LEU A 428 -13.54 9.67 -10.28
CA LEU A 428 -14.85 9.76 -10.95
C LEU A 428 -15.72 10.94 -10.49
N ASN A 429 -15.51 11.47 -9.28
CA ASN A 429 -16.21 12.63 -8.74
C ASN A 429 -15.44 13.96 -8.88
N VAL A 430 -14.35 13.97 -9.65
CA VAL A 430 -13.52 15.17 -9.93
C VAL A 430 -12.85 15.72 -8.65
N GLU A 431 -12.44 14.80 -7.77
CA GLU A 431 -11.60 15.07 -6.59
C GLU A 431 -10.27 14.32 -6.71
N SER A 432 -9.25 14.74 -5.95
CA SER A 432 -7.94 14.06 -5.98
C SER A 432 -8.09 12.59 -5.57
N PRO A 433 -7.55 11.62 -6.34
CA PRO A 433 -7.59 10.19 -5.99
C PRO A 433 -7.02 9.94 -4.58
N PHE A 434 -6.03 10.74 -4.21
CA PHE A 434 -5.39 10.80 -2.90
C PHE A 434 -5.36 12.28 -2.44
N PRO A 435 -6.30 12.71 -1.58
CA PRO A 435 -6.44 14.12 -1.22
C PRO A 435 -5.52 14.58 -0.08
N VAL A 436 -4.88 13.64 0.63
CA VAL A 436 -4.01 13.88 1.79
C VAL A 436 -2.87 12.85 1.83
N ALA A 437 -1.73 13.23 2.43
CA ALA A 437 -0.57 12.35 2.61
C ALA A 437 -0.76 11.29 3.71
N VAL A 438 -1.76 11.44 4.59
CA VAL A 438 -2.11 10.42 5.57
C VAL A 438 -3.63 10.48 5.72
N ASP A 439 -4.36 9.41 5.36
CA ASP A 439 -5.81 9.36 5.58
C ASP A 439 -6.09 9.45 7.10
N GLU A 440 -7.15 10.14 7.52
CA GLU A 440 -7.49 10.29 8.94
C GLU A 440 -8.44 9.17 9.42
N PRO A 441 -8.30 8.67 10.66
CA PRO A 441 -9.18 7.63 11.18
C PRO A 441 -10.51 8.22 11.66
N MET A 442 -11.59 7.45 11.54
CA MET A 442 -12.85 7.74 12.22
C MET A 442 -13.06 6.77 13.39
N THR A 443 -13.60 7.27 14.50
CA THR A 443 -14.04 6.38 15.58
C THR A 443 -15.28 5.60 15.17
N MET A 444 -15.50 4.42 15.75
CA MET A 444 -16.70 3.60 15.50
C MET A 444 -18.02 4.39 15.67
N ALA A 445 -18.04 5.39 16.55
CA ALA A 445 -19.20 6.27 16.75
C ALA A 445 -19.41 7.26 15.59
N GLU A 446 -18.33 7.87 15.07
CA GLU A 446 -18.40 8.74 13.90
C GLU A 446 -18.78 7.97 12.64
N VAL A 447 -18.27 6.75 12.48
CA VAL A 447 -18.67 5.85 11.40
C VAL A 447 -20.13 5.44 11.55
N GLN A 448 -20.60 5.12 12.77
CA GLN A 448 -22.01 4.84 13.02
C GLN A 448 -22.92 6.03 12.71
N ASP A 449 -22.49 7.27 12.99
CA ASP A 449 -23.25 8.47 12.63
C ASP A 449 -23.33 8.68 11.10
N VAL A 450 -22.34 8.22 10.32
CA VAL A 450 -22.34 8.28 8.84
C VAL A 450 -23.08 7.09 8.22
N ALA A 451 -22.66 5.85 8.50
CA ALA A 451 -23.26 4.63 7.95
C ALA A 451 -24.72 4.43 8.42
N GLY A 452 -25.01 4.79 9.67
CA GLY A 452 -26.35 4.65 10.28
C GLY A 452 -27.42 5.54 9.67
N GLN A 453 -27.08 6.51 8.80
CA GLN A 453 -28.07 7.30 8.06
C GLN A 453 -28.81 6.48 6.99
N PHE A 454 -28.22 5.38 6.52
CA PHE A 454 -28.76 4.52 5.47
C PHE A 454 -29.59 3.33 6.01
N ILE A 455 -29.51 3.01 7.31
CA ILE A 455 -30.17 1.84 7.90
C ILE A 455 -31.63 2.16 8.25
N VAL A 456 -32.60 1.41 7.68
CA VAL A 456 -34.04 1.65 7.88
C VAL A 456 -34.73 0.69 8.85
N GLU A 457 -34.35 -0.60 8.91
CA GLU A 457 -34.77 -1.57 9.94
C GLU A 457 -33.59 -2.45 10.41
N GLN A 458 -33.66 -2.95 11.66
CA GLN A 458 -32.68 -3.83 12.35
C GLN A 458 -33.38 -5.05 12.96
#